data_AF-A0A451AWQ7-F1
#
_entry.id   AF-A0A451AWQ7-F1
#
_cell.length_a   1.000
_cell.length_b   1.000
_cell.length_c   1.000
_cell.angle_alpha   90.00
_cell.angle_beta   90.00
_cell.angle_gamma   90.00
#
_symmetry.space_group_name_H-M   'P 1'
#
loop_
_entity.id
_entity.type
_entity.pdbx_description
1 polymer ?
#
loop_
_entity_poly.entity_id
_entity_poly.type
_entity_poly.pdbx_seq_one_letter_code
_entity_poly.pdbx_strand_id
1 'polypeptide(L)'
;ARQWRDFKSLRESALKTARAWAIKELAMSLWHYVSKAWAKKGWKRWLSWAVRSRLEPIKKVARMIKKHLWGILNAVLLKVTNG
;
A
#
# COMPACT_ATOMS: atom_id res chain seq x y z
N ALA A 1 -19.22 -29.56 11.03
CA ALA A 1 -18.52 -28.51 11.81
C ALA A 1 -17.09 -28.21 11.33
N ARG A 2 -16.23 -29.21 11.08
CA ARG A 2 -14.82 -29.01 10.64
C ARG A 2 -14.70 -28.29 9.29
N GLN A 3 -15.38 -28.80 8.25
CA GLN A 3 -15.37 -28.21 6.90
C GLN A 3 -15.74 -26.71 6.85
N TRP A 4 -16.69 -26.26 7.68
CA TRP A 4 -17.08 -24.84 7.74
C TRP A 4 -16.00 -23.94 8.34
N ARG A 5 -15.26 -24.44 9.36
CA ARG A 5 -14.13 -23.71 9.94
C ARG A 5 -12.98 -23.59 8.94
N ASP A 6 -12.71 -24.66 8.19
CA ASP A 6 -11.67 -24.68 7.17
C ASP A 6 -11.99 -23.73 6.02
N PHE A 7 -13.25 -23.75 5.54
CA PHE A 7 -13.74 -22.80 4.53
C PHE A 7 -13.64 -21.35 5.01
N LYS A 8 -14.05 -21.07 6.25
CA LYS A 8 -13.94 -19.72 6.84
C LYS A 8 -12.49 -19.22 6.85
N SER A 9 -11.55 -20.05 7.28
CA SER A 9 -10.12 -19.71 7.33
C SER A 9 -9.55 -19.41 5.93
N LEU A 10 -9.90 -20.24 4.94
CA LEU A 10 -9.48 -20.04 3.55
C LEU A 10 -10.04 -18.72 2.99
N ARG A 11 -11.33 -18.46 3.19
CA ARG A 11 -11.98 -17.21 2.76
C ARG A 11 -11.34 -15.99 3.42
N GLU A 12 -11.08 -16.04 4.72
CA GLU A 12 -10.42 -14.94 5.43
C GLU A 12 -9.00 -14.69 4.91
N SER A 13 -8.26 -15.76 4.58
CA SER A 13 -6.92 -15.66 4.00
C SER A 13 -6.96 -15.03 2.61
N ALA A 14 -7.87 -15.48 1.74
CA ALA A 14 -8.07 -14.89 0.42
C ALA A 14 -8.40 -13.39 0.49
N LEU A 15 -9.28 -12.98 1.42
CA LEU A 15 -9.64 -11.58 1.62
C LEU A 15 -8.45 -10.72 2.13
N LYS A 16 -7.61 -11.27 3.00
CA LYS A 16 -6.38 -10.59 3.46
C LYS A 16 -5.40 -10.38 2.30
N THR A 17 -5.21 -11.40 1.46
CA THR A 17 -4.33 -11.33 0.27
C THR A 17 -4.85 -10.31 -0.74
N ALA A 18 -6.14 -10.36 -1.08
CA ALA A 18 -6.75 -9.41 -2.00
C ALA A 18 -6.60 -7.96 -1.50
N ARG A 19 -6.81 -7.72 -0.19
CA ARG A 19 -6.59 -6.39 0.42
C ARG A 19 -5.14 -5.94 0.34
N ALA A 20 -4.19 -6.83 0.64
CA ALA A 20 -2.76 -6.51 0.54
C ALA A 20 -2.38 -6.14 -0.89
N TRP A 21 -2.87 -6.92 -1.87
CA TRP A 21 -2.61 -6.68 -3.30
C TRP A 21 -3.17 -5.33 -3.76
N ALA A 22 -4.42 -5.01 -3.43
CA ALA A 22 -5.02 -3.74 -3.81
C ALA A 22 -4.26 -2.52 -3.22
N ILE A 23 -3.73 -2.64 -2.00
CA ILE A 23 -2.88 -1.60 -1.39
C ILE A 23 -1.56 -1.47 -2.14
N LYS A 24 -0.92 -2.58 -2.50
CA LYS A 24 0.32 -2.59 -3.28
C LYS A 24 0.14 -1.93 -4.64
N GLU A 25 -0.87 -2.34 -5.41
CA GLU A 25 -1.13 -1.79 -6.74
C GLU A 25 -1.41 -0.29 -6.70
N LEU A 26 -2.17 0.18 -5.71
CA LEU A 26 -2.38 1.61 -5.54
C LEU A 26 -1.04 2.34 -5.27
N ALA A 27 -0.14 1.79 -4.46
CA ALA A 27 1.20 2.38 -4.26
C ALA A 27 2.00 2.45 -5.56
N MET A 28 1.96 1.39 -6.38
CA MET A 28 2.65 1.34 -7.67
C MET A 28 2.12 2.39 -8.64
N SER A 29 0.80 2.57 -8.73
CA SER A 29 0.21 3.64 -9.55
C SER A 29 0.67 5.04 -9.12
N LEU A 30 0.88 5.26 -7.82
CA LEU A 30 1.33 6.54 -7.28
C LEU A 30 2.79 6.86 -7.62
N TRP A 31 3.61 5.84 -7.93
CA TRP A 31 5.00 6.01 -8.36
C TRP A 31 5.13 6.67 -9.73
N HIS A 32 4.10 6.56 -10.58
CA HIS A 32 4.10 7.05 -11.96
C HIS A 32 3.48 8.46 -12.11
N TYR A 33 3.22 9.15 -10.99
CA TYR A 33 2.61 10.49 -11.05
C TYR A 33 3.58 11.54 -11.59
N VAL A 34 3.10 12.37 -12.51
CA VAL A 34 3.87 13.50 -13.07
C VAL A 34 3.82 14.74 -12.16
N SER A 35 2.73 14.93 -11.39
CA SER A 35 2.55 16.12 -10.56
C SER A 35 2.86 15.88 -9.08
N LYS A 36 3.74 16.70 -8.50
CA LYS A 36 4.15 16.66 -7.07
C LYS A 36 2.96 16.79 -6.12
N ALA A 37 2.09 17.76 -6.40
CA ALA A 37 0.96 18.07 -5.54
C ALA A 37 -0.03 16.89 -5.49
N TRP A 38 -0.33 16.31 -6.65
CA TRP A 38 -1.19 15.14 -6.75
C TRP A 38 -0.56 13.88 -6.18
N ALA A 39 0.74 13.65 -6.41
CA ALA A 39 1.48 12.56 -5.77
C ALA A 39 1.40 12.65 -4.24
N LYS A 40 1.65 13.84 -3.67
CA LYS A 40 1.56 14.07 -2.21
C LYS A 40 0.15 13.77 -1.68
N LYS A 41 -0.90 14.21 -2.39
CA LYS A 41 -2.29 13.93 -2.01
C LYS A 41 -2.60 12.43 -2.07
N GLY A 42 -2.17 11.75 -3.14
CA GLY A 42 -2.33 10.32 -3.34
C GLY A 42 -1.62 9.50 -2.25
N TRP A 43 -0.35 9.79 -1.97
CA TRP A 43 0.41 9.13 -0.91
C TRP A 43 -0.19 9.33 0.48
N LYS A 44 -0.74 10.51 0.79
CA LYS A 44 -1.48 10.73 2.05
C LYS A 44 -2.72 9.84 2.14
N ARG A 45 -3.51 9.72 1.07
CA ARG A 45 -4.69 8.84 1.02
C ARG A 45 -4.28 7.38 1.16
N TRP A 46 -3.22 6.97 0.47
CA TRP A 46 -2.66 5.63 0.55
C TRP A 46 -2.20 5.28 1.98
N LEU A 47 -1.43 6.16 2.63
CA LEU A 47 -0.99 5.97 4.02
C LEU A 47 -2.16 5.80 4.98
N SER A 48 -3.19 6.62 4.80
CA SER A 48 -4.43 6.55 5.59
C SER A 48 -5.09 5.18 5.47
N TRP A 49 -5.20 4.64 4.25
CA TRP A 49 -5.77 3.30 4.01
C TRP A 49 -4.87 2.18 4.53
N ALA A 50 -3.56 2.23 4.22
CA ALA A 50 -2.59 1.21 4.59
C ALA A 50 -2.49 1.01 6.10
N VAL A 51 -2.49 2.09 6.89
CA VAL A 51 -2.46 2.03 8.37
C VAL A 51 -3.74 1.39 8.93
N ARG A 52 -4.90 1.61 8.30
CA ARG A 52 -6.20 1.04 8.71
C ARG A 52 -6.52 -0.33 8.10
N SER A 53 -5.61 -0.93 7.33
CA SER A 53 -5.84 -2.20 6.61
C SER A 53 -6.09 -3.43 7.50
N ARG A 54 -5.77 -3.31 8.80
CA ARG A 54 -5.71 -4.42 9.78
C ARG A 54 -4.69 -5.51 9.41
N LEU A 55 -3.72 -5.19 8.53
CA LEU A 55 -2.64 -6.09 8.12
C LEU A 55 -1.32 -5.56 8.68
N GLU A 56 -0.75 -6.23 9.68
CA GLU A 56 0.46 -5.74 10.35
C GLU A 56 1.68 -5.58 9.41
N PRO A 57 1.92 -6.48 8.43
CA PRO A 57 2.96 -6.26 7.44
C PRO A 57 2.78 -4.96 6.65
N ILE A 58 1.54 -4.65 6.24
CA ILE A 58 1.22 -3.42 5.50
C ILE A 58 1.39 -2.19 6.38
N LYS A 59 1.00 -2.26 7.67
CA LYS A 59 1.21 -1.14 8.60
C LYS A 59 2.71 -0.84 8.80
N LYS A 60 3.57 -1.87 8.86
CA LYS A 60 5.02 -1.68 8.94
C LYS A 60 5.55 -0.94 7.71
N VAL A 61 5.15 -1.36 6.51
CA VAL A 61 5.52 -0.68 5.25
C VAL A 61 4.98 0.75 5.22
N ALA A 62 3.75 0.98 5.65
CA ALA A 62 3.17 2.32 5.72
C ALA A 62 3.95 3.25 6.66
N ARG A 63 4.41 2.76 7.82
CA ARG A 63 5.26 3.53 8.74
C ARG A 63 6.61 3.90 8.10
N MET A 64 7.24 2.95 7.39
CA MET A 64 8.48 3.20 6.65
C MET A 64 8.28 4.26 5.57
N ILE A 65 7.26 4.10 4.72
CA ILE A 65 6.94 5.07 3.66
C ILE A 65 6.63 6.44 4.26
N LYS A 66 5.90 6.53 5.37
CA LYS A 66 5.63 7.81 6.04
C LYS A 66 6.93 8.50 6.47
N LYS A 67 7.91 7.76 7.02
CA LYS A 67 9.22 8.29 7.42
C LYS A 67 10.01 8.82 6.22
N HIS A 68 9.92 8.17 5.08
CA HIS A 68 10.69 8.50 3.87
C HIS A 68 9.89 9.23 2.79
N LEU A 69 8.68 9.72 3.12
CA LEU A 69 7.73 10.25 2.13
C LEU A 69 8.31 11.41 1.32
N TRP A 70 9.12 12.26 1.95
CA TRP A 70 9.77 13.37 1.27
C TRP A 70 10.72 12.90 0.16
N GLY A 71 11.58 11.92 0.46
CA GLY A 71 12.50 11.34 -0.53
C GLY A 71 11.77 10.62 -1.66
N ILE A 72 10.70 9.89 -1.33
CA ILE A 72 9.82 9.23 -2.32
C ILE A 72 9.21 10.26 -3.27
N LEU A 73 8.65 11.35 -2.75
CA LEU A 73 8.04 12.40 -3.58
C LEU A 73 9.07 13.09 -4.48
N ASN A 74 10.32 13.22 -4.05
CA ASN A 74 11.38 13.78 -4.89
C ASN A 74 11.82 12.79 -5.98
N ALA A 75 11.97 11.50 -5.65
CA ALA A 75 12.33 10.46 -6.62
C ALA A 75 11.29 10.33 -7.75
N VAL A 76 10.00 10.37 -7.41
CA VAL A 76 8.89 10.34 -8.38
C VAL A 76 8.98 11.50 -9.37
N LEU A 77 9.33 12.70 -8.92
CA LEU A 77 9.43 13.89 -9.79
C LEU A 77 10.63 13.88 -10.70
N LEU A 78 11.76 13.44 -10.15
CA LEU A 78 13.02 13.35 -10.87
C LEU A 78 13.03 12.14 -11.83
N LYS A 79 11.94 11.35 -11.88
CA LYS A 79 11.82 10.10 -12.65
C LYS A 79 13.02 9.18 -12.43
N VAL A 80 13.54 9.14 -11.20
CA VAL A 80 14.73 8.34 -10.89
C VAL A 80 14.30 6.88 -10.94
N THR A 81 14.78 6.17 -11.95
CA THR A 81 14.70 4.72 -12.04
C THR A 81 16.02 4.15 -11.53
N ASN A 82 15.95 3.10 -10.70
CA ASN A 82 17.13 2.25 -10.48
C ASN A 82 17.32 1.49 -11.79
N GLY A 83 18.19 2.01 -12.65
CA GLY A 83 18.53 1.38 -13.94
C GLY A 83 19.01 -0.04 -13.77
#